data_AF-R5AM79-F1
#
_entry.id   AF-R5AM79-F1
#
_cell.length_a   1.000
_cell.length_b   1.000
_cell.length_c   1.000
_cell.angle_alpha   90.00
_cell.angle_beta   90.00
_cell.angle_gamma   90.00
#
_symmetry.space_group_name_H-M   'P 1'
#
loop_
_entity.id
_entity.type
_entity.pdbx_description
1 polymer ?
#
loop_
_entity_poly.entity_id
_entity_poly.type
_entity_poly.pdbx_seq_one_letter_code
_entity_poly.pdbx_strand_id
1 'polypeptide(L)' 'MYPETERLYMRKLAPSDHDALCAILQDEATMYAYAGAFCDAEVKEWLDRQLARYRKCGFG' A
#
# COMPACT_ATOMS: atom_id res chain seq x y z
N MET A 1 -3.44 8.17 -17.72
CA MET A 1 -1.98 8.36 -17.60
C MET A 1 -1.70 8.73 -16.15
N TYR A 2 -0.81 8.00 -15.47
CA TYR A 2 -0.42 8.33 -14.10
C TYR A 2 0.71 9.36 -14.11
N PRO A 3 0.85 10.22 -13.08
CA PRO A 3 1.97 11.15 -12.99
C PRO A 3 3.32 10.42 -12.99
N GLU A 4 4.30 11.01 -13.67
CA GLU A 4 5.66 10.52 -13.72
C GLU A 4 6.67 11.67 -13.67
N THR A 5 7.90 11.34 -13.30
CA THR A 5 9.08 12.19 -13.24
C THR A 5 10.27 11.41 -13.81
N GLU A 6 11.43 12.04 -13.92
CA GLU A 6 12.65 11.37 -14.39
C GLU A 6 13.02 10.11 -13.59
N ARG A 7 12.72 10.07 -12.28
CA ARG A 7 13.14 8.98 -11.38
C ARG A 7 12.03 8.04 -10.96
N LEU A 8 10.78 8.49 -11.02
CA LEU A 8 9.64 7.80 -10.39
C LEU A 8 8.38 7.97 -11.23
N TYR A 9 7.52 6.96 -11.20
CA TYR A 9 6.19 6.99 -11.78
C TYR A 9 5.17 6.47 -10.75
N MET A 10 3.93 6.94 -10.86
CA MET A 10 2.82 6.39 -10.10
C MET A 10 2.18 5.24 -10.86
N ARG A 11 1.71 4.22 -10.13
CA ARG A 11 0.91 3.12 -10.67
C ARG A 11 -0.09 2.63 -9.63
N LYS A 12 -1.09 1.86 -10.07
CA LYS A 12 -1.94 1.11 -9.12
C LYS A 12 -1.07 0.09 -8.38
N LEU A 13 -1.42 -0.12 -7.11
CA LEU A 13 -0.95 -1.28 -6.36
C LEU A 13 -1.41 -2.57 -7.05
N ALA A 14 -0.62 -3.63 -6.86
CA ALA A 14 -0.87 -4.98 -7.33
C ALA A 14 -0.62 -5.99 -6.20
N PRO A 15 -1.20 -7.20 -6.27
CA PRO A 15 -0.93 -8.24 -5.27
C PRO A 15 0.56 -8.56 -5.06
N SER A 16 1.39 -8.37 -6.08
CA SER A 16 2.85 -8.55 -6.02
C SER A 16 3.57 -7.54 -5.12
N ASP A 17 2.90 -6.48 -4.67
CA ASP A 17 3.50 -5.45 -3.81
C ASP A 17 3.46 -5.83 -2.33
N HIS A 18 2.86 -6.96 -1.97
CA HIS A 18 2.66 -7.41 -0.60
C HIS A 18 3.94 -7.35 0.24
N ASP A 19 5.02 -7.99 -0.22
CA ASP A 19 6.24 -8.11 0.58
C ASP A 19 6.94 -6.74 0.76
N ALA A 20 6.90 -5.89 -0.26
CA ALA A 20 7.41 -4.52 -0.17
C ALA A 20 6.57 -3.65 0.77
N LEU A 21 5.25 -3.89 0.81
CA LEU A 21 4.36 -3.22 1.76
C LEU A 21 4.60 -3.71 3.19
N CYS A 22 4.85 -4.99 3.42
CA CYS A 22 5.22 -5.51 4.74
C CYS A 22 6.45 -4.80 5.29
N ALA A 23 7.48 -4.58 4.46
CA ALA A 23 8.70 -3.88 4.87
C ALA A 23 8.47 -2.43 5.37
N ILE A 24 7.33 -1.82 5.04
CA ILE A 24 6.98 -0.44 5.42
C ILE A 24 5.93 -0.45 6.53
N LEU A 25 4.83 -1.19 6.33
CA LEU A 25 3.66 -1.18 7.20
C LEU A 25 3.84 -1.99 8.48
N GLN A 26 4.83 -2.87 8.54
CA GLN A 26 5.20 -3.61 9.75
C GLN A 26 6.37 -2.97 10.50
N ASP A 27 6.93 -1.88 9.97
CA ASP A 27 8.02 -1.15 10.62
C ASP A 27 7.46 -0.17 11.67
N GLU A 28 7.79 -0.38 12.94
CA GLU A 28 7.29 0.43 14.05
C GLU A 28 7.73 1.90 13.95
N ALA A 29 8.95 2.15 13.47
CA ALA A 29 9.45 3.51 13.31
C ALA A 29 8.67 4.28 12.23
N THR A 30 8.30 3.61 11.14
CA THR A 30 7.45 4.18 10.08
C THR A 30 6.02 4.38 10.54
N MET A 31 5.50 3.45 11.33
CA MET A 31 4.09 3.43 11.75
C MET A 31 3.81 4.13 13.07
N TYR A 32 4.80 4.81 13.66
CA TYR A 32 4.66 5.46 14.98
C TYR A 32 3.47 6.43 15.07
N ALA A 33 3.13 7.10 13.97
CA ALA A 33 2.02 8.05 13.90
C ALA A 33 0.68 7.41 13.46
N TYR A 34 0.68 6.11 13.12
CA TYR A 34 -0.43 5.40 12.48
C TYR A 34 -1.05 4.32 13.38
N ALA A 35 -1.06 4.55 14.69
CA ALA A 35 -1.60 3.62 15.70
C ALA A 35 -0.88 2.26 15.78
N GLY A 36 0.38 2.20 15.33
CA GLY A 36 1.24 1.02 15.45
C GLY A 36 1.45 0.27 14.13
N ALA A 37 2.49 -0.56 14.12
CA ALA A 37 2.82 -1.43 12.99
C ALA A 37 1.75 -2.51 12.79
N PHE A 38 1.49 -2.85 11.52
CA PHE A 38 0.58 -3.93 11.15
C PHE A 38 1.25 -5.29 11.34
N CYS A 39 0.43 -6.33 11.51
CA CYS A 39 0.82 -7.71 11.26
C CYS A 39 0.61 -8.10 9.77
N ASP A 40 1.07 -9.28 9.38
CA ASP A 40 0.96 -9.80 8.00
C ASP A 40 -0.50 -9.81 7.49
N ALA A 41 -1.43 -10.29 8.32
CA ALA A 41 -2.84 -10.32 7.98
C ALA A 41 -3.43 -8.92 7.75
N GLU A 42 -3.01 -7.93 8.55
CA GLU A 42 -3.46 -6.54 8.40
C GLU A 42 -2.89 -5.87 7.15
N VAL A 43 -1.64 -6.17 6.76
CA VAL A 43 -1.06 -5.70 5.49
C VAL A 43 -1.85 -6.26 4.31
N LYS A 44 -2.15 -7.57 4.32
CA LYS A 44 -2.96 -8.22 3.29
C LYS A 44 -4.35 -7.61 3.20
N GLU A 45 -5.04 -7.44 4.33
CA GLU A 45 -6.36 -6.83 4.35
C GLU A 45 -6.33 -5.39 3.84
N TRP A 46 -5.33 -4.62 4.24
CA TRP A 46 -5.14 -3.25 3.77
C TRP A 46 -4.96 -3.20 2.24
N LEU A 47 -4.10 -4.07 1.67
CA LEU A 47 -3.88 -4.15 0.23
C LEU A 47 -5.17 -4.54 -0.51
N ASP A 48 -5.90 -5.54 -0.02
CA ASP A 48 -7.18 -5.96 -0.60
C ASP A 48 -8.21 -4.82 -0.60
N ARG A 49 -8.26 -4.02 0.47
CA ARG A 49 -9.10 -2.81 0.54
C ARG A 49 -8.68 -1.79 -0.51
N GLN A 50 -7.38 -1.54 -0.73
CA GLN A 50 -6.91 -0.61 -1.79
C GLN A 50 -7.31 -1.10 -3.19
N LEU A 51 -7.09 -2.39 -3.47
CA LEU A 51 -7.47 -2.98 -4.75
C LEU A 51 -8.99 -2.93 -4.98
N ALA A 52 -9.78 -3.12 -3.92
CA ALA A 52 -11.23 -2.99 -3.98
C ALA A 52 -11.68 -1.54 -4.26
N ARG A 53 -11.01 -0.54 -3.67
CA ARG A 53 -11.28 0.88 -3.93
C ARG A 53 -11.00 1.23 -5.40
N TYR A 54 -9.90 0.76 -5.98
CA TYR A 54 -9.66 0.95 -7.42
C TYR A 54 -10.80 0.44 -8.30
N ARG A 55 -11.44 -0.68 -7.93
CA ARG A 55 -12.57 -1.26 -8.68
C ARG A 55 -13.88 -0.49 -8.45
N LYS A 56 -14.13 -0.02 -7.21
CA LYS A 56 -15.41 0.59 -6.82
C LYS A 56 -15.45 2.10 -7.06
N CYS A 57 -14.34 2.78 -6.78
CA CYS A 57 -14.24 4.24 -6.74
C CYS A 57 -13.42 4.80 -7.90
N GLY A 58 -12.62 3.96 -8.58
CA GLY A 58 -11.66 4.39 -9.61
C GLY A 58 -10.35 4.96 -9.05
N PHE A 59 -10.28 5.15 -7.73
CA PHE A 59 -9.11 5.58 -6.94
C PHE A 59 -9.03 4.76 -5.65
N GLY A 60 -7.88 4.76 -4.96
CA GLY A 60 -7.61 3.96 -3.77
C GLY A 60 -6.67 4.70 -2.84
#